data_AF-A0A1J1HUR5-F1
#
_entry.id   AF-A0A1J1HUR5-F1
#
_cell.length_a   1.000
_cell.length_b   1.000
_cell.length_c   1.000
_cell.angle_alpha   90.00
_cell.angle_beta   90.00
_cell.angle_gamma   90.00
#
_symmetry.space_group_name_H-M   'P 1'
#
loop_
_entity.id
_entity.type
_entity.pdbx_description
1 polymer ?
#
loop_
_entity_poly.entity_id
_entity_poly.type
_entity_poly.pdbx_seq_one_letter_code
_entity_poly.pdbx_strand_id
1 'polypeptide(L)'
;MVDSCCGCIDLNVGGLIIGWVFLVSYCIGLAVAVICLIVFPIIMIGSSAEVAGIIAVIVGFLILIVILAILAFISYRFIDGINTMNYKKVIPFRILCICGIVSCVITILGIVGSINSAHSSGYIVSRFTSVIINLAICIYIFLVVNSIYENLKAPVLPTTISSGSNQLNLNVITVPPQNQQNAPIADFDQPPKY
;
A
#
# COMPACT_ATOMS: atom_id res chain seq x y z
N MET A 1 30.74 15.24 -7.63
CA MET A 1 30.27 15.46 -6.25
C MET A 1 29.27 16.59 -6.34
N VAL A 2 27.97 16.25 -6.35
CA VAL A 2 26.90 17.25 -6.39
C VAL A 2 26.37 17.35 -4.98
N ASP A 3 26.34 18.58 -4.53
CA ASP A 3 26.06 19.03 -3.18
C ASP A 3 24.79 18.42 -2.59
N SER A 4 24.89 18.11 -1.30
CA SER A 4 23.76 17.76 -0.45
C SER A 4 22.76 18.91 -0.42
N CYS A 5 21.65 18.78 -1.18
CA CYS A 5 20.45 19.56 -0.94
C CYS A 5 19.91 19.22 0.46
N CYS A 6 20.33 20.01 1.44
CA CYS A 6 19.89 20.02 2.81
C CYS A 6 18.38 20.32 2.85
N GLY A 7 17.54 19.30 3.01
CA GLY A 7 16.08 19.48 3.18
C GLY A 7 15.20 18.42 2.52
N CYS A 8 15.73 17.59 1.62
CA CYS A 8 14.95 16.48 1.07
C CYS A 8 14.95 15.31 2.05
N ILE A 9 13.84 15.12 2.76
CA ILE A 9 13.59 13.88 3.51
C ILE A 9 13.65 12.73 2.51
N ASP A 10 14.49 11.73 2.79
CA ASP A 10 14.57 10.50 1.99
C ASP A 10 13.16 9.89 1.85
N LEU A 11 12.80 9.49 0.64
CA LEU A 11 11.50 8.89 0.33
C LEU A 11 11.18 7.70 1.26
N ASN A 12 12.21 6.94 1.67
CA ASN A 12 12.07 5.84 2.63
C ASN A 12 11.68 6.33 4.02
N VAL A 13 12.28 7.44 4.48
CA VAL A 13 11.95 8.06 5.77
C VAL A 13 10.53 8.64 5.74
N GLY A 14 10.14 9.28 4.63
CA GLY A 14 8.76 9.75 4.44
C GLY A 14 7.74 8.61 4.46
N GLY A 15 8.04 7.51 3.80
CA GLY A 15 7.23 6.28 3.84
C GLY A 15 7.11 5.69 5.24
N LEU A 16 8.22 5.59 5.97
CA LEU A 16 8.23 5.11 7.35
C LEU A 16 7.37 5.99 8.26
N ILE A 17 7.49 7.32 8.15
CA ILE A 17 6.65 8.26 8.92
C ILE A 17 5.17 7.99 8.65
N ILE A 18 4.77 7.88 7.38
CA ILE A 18 3.39 7.57 7.01
C ILE A 18 2.94 6.25 7.65
N GLY A 19 3.73 5.19 7.49
CA GLY A 19 3.41 3.86 8.05
C GLY A 19 3.21 3.91 9.56
N TRP A 20 4.10 4.58 10.29
CA TRP A 20 4.02 4.72 11.74
C TRP A 20 2.83 5.57 12.19
N VAL A 21 2.55 6.68 11.50
CA VAL A 21 1.39 7.53 11.81
C VAL A 21 0.08 6.75 11.68
N PHE A 22 -0.08 5.96 10.61
CA PHE A 22 -1.24 5.10 10.43
C PHE A 22 -1.30 3.99 11.49
N LEU A 23 -0.19 3.32 11.76
CA LEU A 23 -0.13 2.25 12.76
C LEU A 23 -0.53 2.76 14.15
N VAL A 24 0.03 3.90 14.58
CA VAL A 24 -0.29 4.51 15.87
C VAL A 24 -1.76 4.93 15.91
N SER A 25 -2.28 5.52 14.85
CA SER A 25 -3.71 5.89 14.74
C SER A 25 -4.63 4.69 14.91
N TYR A 26 -4.32 3.56 14.25
CA TYR A 26 -5.10 2.33 14.38
C TYR A 26 -4.98 1.71 15.77
N CYS A 27 -3.81 1.75 16.40
CA CYS A 27 -3.61 1.27 17.78
C CYS A 27 -4.42 2.11 18.79
N ILE A 28 -4.41 3.43 18.66
CA ILE A 28 -5.22 4.33 19.49
C ILE A 28 -6.71 4.04 19.26
N GLY A 29 -7.14 3.93 18.00
CA GLY A 29 -8.52 3.60 17.64
C GLY A 29 -8.97 2.26 18.22
N LEU A 30 -8.10 1.25 18.21
CA LEU A 30 -8.38 -0.06 18.79
C LEU A 30 -8.51 0.02 20.32
N ALA A 31 -7.61 0.75 21.00
CA ALA A 31 -7.71 0.98 22.43
C ALA A 31 -9.02 1.67 22.81
N VAL A 32 -9.41 2.71 22.06
CA VAL A 32 -10.68 3.41 22.27
C VAL A 32 -11.87 2.49 22.01
N ALA A 33 -11.85 1.69 20.93
CA ALA A 33 -12.93 0.75 20.62
C ALA A 33 -13.12 -0.31 21.72
N VAL A 34 -12.02 -0.83 22.27
CA VAL A 34 -12.06 -1.79 23.39
C VAL A 34 -12.60 -1.14 24.67
N ILE A 35 -12.15 0.08 25.00
CA ILE A 35 -12.68 0.84 26.14
C ILE A 35 -14.18 1.08 25.97
N CYS A 36 -14.62 1.49 24.79
CA CYS A 36 -16.04 1.68 24.48
C CYS A 36 -16.84 0.38 24.64
N LEU A 37 -16.30 -0.77 24.22
CA LEU A 37 -16.97 -2.07 24.38
C LEU A 37 -17.20 -2.43 25.85
N ILE A 38 -16.29 -2.03 26.75
CA ILE A 38 -16.41 -2.29 28.19
C ILE A 38 -17.32 -1.26 28.88
N VAL A 39 -17.20 0.01 28.53
CA VAL A 39 -17.92 1.11 29.19
C VAL A 39 -19.38 1.19 28.72
N PHE A 40 -19.65 0.92 27.45
CA PHE A 40 -20.99 1.08 26.85
C PHE A 40 -22.06 0.17 27.48
N PRO A 41 -21.81 -1.13 27.75
CA PRO A 41 -22.75 -1.98 28.46
C PRO A 41 -23.03 -1.48 29.88
N ILE A 42 -22.01 -0.99 30.59
CA ILE A 42 -22.14 -0.52 31.98
C ILE A 42 -23.08 0.69 32.07
N ILE A 43 -23.02 1.61 31.10
CA ILE A 43 -23.90 2.78 31.04
C ILE A 43 -25.33 2.39 30.63
N MET A 44 -25.47 1.43 29.71
CA MET A 44 -26.77 1.05 29.14
C MET A 44 -27.59 0.09 30.01
N ILE A 45 -26.98 -0.59 31.00
CA ILE A 45 -27.65 -1.51 31.94
C ILE A 45 -28.81 -0.85 32.72
N GLY A 46 -28.82 0.48 32.84
CA GLY A 46 -29.91 1.23 33.50
C GLY A 46 -31.07 1.65 32.59
N SER A 47 -30.93 1.48 31.27
CA SER A 47 -31.98 1.82 30.31
C SER A 47 -32.73 0.57 29.87
N SER A 48 -34.03 0.67 29.65
CA SER A 48 -34.87 -0.38 29.07
C SER A 48 -34.55 -0.62 27.58
N ALA A 49 -33.26 -0.68 27.23
CA ALA A 49 -32.79 -1.03 25.91
C ALA A 49 -33.09 -2.52 25.70
N GLU A 50 -33.88 -2.80 24.67
CA GLU A 50 -34.18 -4.16 24.22
C GLU A 50 -32.86 -4.93 24.05
N VAL A 51 -32.76 -6.11 24.66
CA VAL A 51 -31.56 -6.96 24.68
C VAL A 51 -30.98 -7.16 23.26
N ALA A 52 -31.84 -7.16 22.24
CA ALA A 52 -31.46 -7.24 20.82
C ALA A 52 -30.60 -6.04 20.34
N GLY A 53 -30.91 -4.82 20.79
CA GLY A 53 -30.16 -3.62 20.44
C GLY A 53 -28.75 -3.61 21.04
N ILE A 54 -28.60 -4.10 22.27
CA ILE A 54 -27.29 -4.20 22.95
C ILE A 54 -26.42 -5.23 22.23
N ILE A 55 -26.98 -6.39 21.85
CA ILE A 55 -26.25 -7.43 21.12
C ILE A 55 -25.76 -6.92 19.76
N ALA A 56 -26.62 -6.22 19.00
CA ALA A 56 -26.24 -5.65 17.71
C ALA A 56 -25.07 -4.67 17.82
N VAL A 57 -25.06 -3.84 18.87
CA VAL A 57 -23.97 -2.90 19.14
C VAL A 57 -22.67 -3.63 19.47
N ILE A 58 -22.71 -4.66 20.34
CA ILE A 58 -21.53 -5.47 20.70
C ILE A 58 -20.94 -6.14 19.46
N VAL A 59 -21.78 -6.75 18.62
CA VAL A 59 -21.34 -7.37 17.36
C VAL A 59 -20.71 -6.33 16.43
N GLY A 60 -21.31 -5.14 16.32
CA GLY A 60 -20.75 -4.02 15.57
C GLY A 60 -19.35 -3.60 16.05
N PHE A 61 -19.15 -3.50 17.37
CA PHE A 61 -17.84 -3.20 17.94
C PHE A 61 -16.82 -4.33 17.69
N LEU A 62 -17.22 -5.59 17.78
CA LEU A 62 -16.33 -6.72 17.46
C LEU A 62 -15.86 -6.67 16.00
N ILE A 63 -16.79 -6.41 15.06
CA ILE A 63 -16.45 -6.23 13.64
C ILE A 63 -15.48 -5.06 13.47
N LEU A 64 -15.73 -3.93 14.14
CA LEU A 64 -14.85 -2.76 14.10
C LEU A 64 -13.44 -3.08 14.62
N ILE A 65 -13.31 -3.82 15.72
CA ILE A 65 -12.01 -4.24 16.27
C ILE A 65 -11.26 -5.11 15.27
N VAL A 66 -11.93 -6.07 14.63
CA VAL A 66 -11.32 -6.93 13.61
C VAL A 66 -10.82 -6.10 12.42
N ILE A 67 -11.63 -5.15 11.94
CA ILE A 67 -11.24 -4.24 10.86
C ILE A 67 -10.00 -3.43 11.27
N LEU A 68 -9.99 -2.82 12.46
CA LEU A 68 -8.85 -2.05 12.96
C LEU A 68 -7.58 -2.88 13.10
N ALA A 69 -7.70 -4.13 13.55
CA ALA A 69 -6.57 -5.05 13.65
C ALA A 69 -6.00 -5.40 12.26
N ILE A 70 -6.85 -5.61 11.26
CA ILE A 70 -6.43 -5.84 9.86
C ILE A 70 -5.70 -4.60 9.32
N LEU A 71 -6.23 -3.39 9.55
CA LEU A 71 -5.61 -2.14 9.10
C LEU A 71 -4.25 -1.89 9.77
N ALA A 72 -4.13 -2.18 11.07
CA ALA A 72 -2.87 -2.12 11.79
C ALA A 72 -1.86 -3.13 11.21
N PHE A 73 -2.29 -4.37 10.93
CA PHE A 73 -1.44 -5.39 10.31
C PHE A 73 -0.94 -4.98 8.92
N ILE A 74 -1.80 -4.40 8.08
CA ILE A 74 -1.42 -3.89 6.75
C ILE A 74 -0.38 -2.76 6.88
N SER A 75 -0.56 -1.86 7.85
CA SER A 75 0.38 -0.76 8.12
C SER A 75 1.73 -1.27 8.61
N TYR A 76 1.73 -2.27 9.49
CA TYR A 76 2.93 -2.96 9.93
C TYR A 76 3.66 -3.64 8.75
N ARG A 77 2.92 -4.35 7.88
CA ARG A 77 3.46 -4.98 6.67
C ARG A 77 4.08 -3.98 5.70
N PHE A 78 3.51 -2.77 5.62
CA PHE A 78 4.09 -1.68 4.83
C PHE A 78 5.43 -1.20 5.40
N ILE A 79 5.52 -0.96 6.72
CA ILE A 79 6.77 -0.61 7.42
C ILE A 79 7.84 -1.69 7.19
N ASP A 80 7.46 -2.96 7.42
CA ASP A 80 8.33 -4.11 7.18
C ASP A 80 8.72 -4.23 5.69
N GLY A 81 7.83 -3.88 4.76
CA GLY A 81 8.10 -3.83 3.33
C GLY A 81 9.18 -2.83 2.94
N ILE A 82 9.18 -1.65 3.56
CA ILE A 82 10.23 -0.64 3.37
C ILE A 82 11.55 -1.15 3.96
N ASN A 83 11.54 -1.62 5.22
CA ASN A 83 12.75 -2.09 5.90
C ASN A 83 13.40 -3.30 5.20
N THR A 84 12.59 -4.20 4.65
CA THR A 84 13.07 -5.41 3.95
C THR A 84 13.24 -5.21 2.45
N MET A 85 13.09 -3.97 1.94
CA MET A 85 13.12 -3.62 0.52
C MET A 85 12.26 -4.54 -0.36
N ASN A 86 11.11 -4.97 0.14
CA ASN A 86 10.24 -5.94 -0.52
C ASN A 86 8.94 -5.30 -1.00
N TYR A 87 8.87 -5.01 -2.30
CA TYR A 87 7.71 -4.38 -2.94
C TYR A 87 6.40 -5.15 -2.73
N LYS A 88 6.44 -6.49 -2.57
CA LYS A 88 5.23 -7.31 -2.42
C LYS A 88 4.47 -6.99 -1.13
N LYS A 89 5.19 -6.58 -0.09
CA LYS A 89 4.60 -6.22 1.21
C LYS A 89 3.96 -4.82 1.21
N VAL A 90 4.32 -3.97 0.25
CA VAL A 90 3.80 -2.59 0.09
C VAL A 90 2.47 -2.55 -0.69
N ILE A 91 2.23 -3.53 -1.57
CA ILE A 91 1.00 -3.66 -2.38
C ILE A 91 -0.31 -3.52 -1.56
N PRO A 92 -0.52 -4.24 -0.44
CA PRO A 92 -1.79 -4.16 0.28
C PRO A 92 -2.08 -2.76 0.81
N PHE A 93 -1.06 -2.03 1.28
CA PHE A 93 -1.22 -0.65 1.74
C PHE A 93 -1.53 0.30 0.59
N ARG A 94 -0.92 0.10 -0.58
CA ARG A 94 -1.24 0.84 -1.81
C ARG A 94 -2.71 0.65 -2.22
N ILE A 95 -3.23 -0.58 -2.19
CA ILE A 95 -4.64 -0.87 -2.49
C ILE A 95 -5.55 -0.16 -1.49
N LEU A 96 -5.22 -0.18 -0.21
CA LEU A 96 -5.96 0.50 0.85
C LEU A 96 -6.03 2.02 0.60
N CYS A 97 -4.94 2.65 0.14
CA CYS A 97 -4.95 4.06 -0.26
C CYS A 97 -5.91 4.33 -1.44
N ILE A 98 -5.95 3.44 -2.45
CA ILE A 98 -6.89 3.55 -3.58
C ILE A 98 -8.33 3.46 -3.08
N CYS A 99 -8.63 2.49 -2.22
CA CYS A 99 -9.96 2.36 -1.60
C CYS A 99 -10.35 3.63 -0.82
N GLY A 100 -9.40 4.24 -0.10
CA GLY A 100 -9.61 5.51 0.60
C GLY A 100 -9.96 6.67 -0.33
N ILE A 101 -9.27 6.80 -1.47
CA ILE A 101 -9.58 7.81 -2.49
C ILE A 101 -10.99 7.58 -3.06
N VAL A 102 -11.33 6.35 -3.44
CA VAL A 102 -12.66 5.99 -3.96
C VAL A 102 -13.75 6.31 -2.93
N SER A 103 -13.53 5.99 -1.66
CA SER A 103 -14.47 6.31 -0.57
C SER A 103 -14.66 7.82 -0.40
N CYS A 104 -13.59 8.62 -0.50
CA CYS A 104 -13.69 10.08 -0.48
C CYS A 104 -14.52 10.61 -1.66
N VAL A 105 -14.32 10.09 -2.87
CA VAL A 105 -15.09 10.48 -4.06
C VAL A 105 -16.58 10.15 -3.89
N ILE A 106 -16.90 8.94 -3.41
CA ILE A 106 -18.29 8.55 -3.12
C ILE A 106 -18.91 9.50 -2.07
N THR A 107 -18.14 9.87 -1.05
CA THR A 107 -18.60 10.82 -0.01
C THR A 107 -18.91 12.19 -0.60
N ILE A 108 -18.06 12.69 -1.52
CA ILE A 108 -18.32 13.95 -2.24
C ILE A 108 -19.62 13.86 -3.03
N LEU A 109 -19.83 12.79 -3.79
CA LEU A 109 -21.07 12.58 -4.55
C LEU A 109 -22.30 12.53 -3.63
N GLY A 110 -22.18 11.87 -2.47
CA GLY A 110 -23.23 11.84 -1.45
C GLY A 110 -23.56 13.22 -0.89
N ILE A 111 -22.55 14.05 -0.63
CA ILE A 111 -22.75 15.44 -0.20
C ILE A 111 -23.47 16.23 -1.29
N VAL A 112 -23.03 16.13 -2.55
CA VAL A 112 -23.66 16.84 -3.68
C VAL A 112 -25.12 16.41 -3.86
N GLY A 113 -25.42 15.11 -3.74
CA GLY A 113 -26.79 14.60 -3.79
C GLY A 113 -27.69 15.09 -2.65
N SER A 114 -27.10 15.47 -1.51
CA SER A 114 -27.83 15.96 -0.34
C SER A 114 -28.12 17.47 -0.34
N ILE A 115 -27.61 18.22 -1.33
CA ILE A 115 -27.73 19.70 -1.41
C ILE A 115 -29.20 20.15 -1.41
N ASN A 116 -30.08 19.40 -2.08
CA ASN A 116 -31.51 19.72 -2.16
C ASN A 116 -32.30 19.39 -0.87
N SER A 117 -31.69 18.66 0.06
CA SER A 117 -32.37 18.10 1.24
C SER A 117 -31.84 18.66 2.57
N ALA A 118 -30.74 19.40 2.57
CA ALA A 118 -30.12 19.85 3.81
C ALA A 118 -30.63 21.22 4.27
N HIS A 119 -31.08 21.28 5.52
CA HIS A 119 -31.66 22.47 6.15
C HIS A 119 -30.66 23.60 6.48
N SER A 120 -29.35 23.39 6.33
CA SER A 120 -28.34 24.41 6.64
C SER A 120 -27.19 24.38 5.63
N SER A 121 -27.10 25.44 4.82
CA SER A 121 -26.04 25.64 3.82
C SER A 121 -24.64 25.66 4.42
N GLY A 122 -24.48 26.21 5.64
CA GLY A 122 -23.18 26.24 6.35
C GLY A 122 -22.66 24.85 6.72
N TYR A 123 -23.55 23.91 7.08
CA TYR A 123 -23.17 22.53 7.37
C TYR A 123 -22.67 21.80 6.11
N ILE A 124 -23.34 22.02 4.97
CA ILE A 124 -22.91 21.43 3.69
C ILE A 124 -21.53 21.94 3.30
N VAL A 125 -21.30 23.26 3.37
CA VAL A 125 -20.02 23.87 2.98
C VAL A 125 -18.87 23.36 3.86
N SER A 126 -19.04 23.33 5.18
CA SER A 126 -18.00 22.82 6.10
C SER A 126 -17.68 21.34 5.87
N ARG A 127 -18.69 20.50 5.62
CA ARG A 127 -18.50 19.08 5.26
C ARG A 127 -17.76 18.94 3.94
N PHE A 128 -18.15 19.71 2.94
CA PHE A 128 -17.53 19.68 1.62
C PHE A 128 -16.05 20.08 1.69
N THR A 129 -15.72 21.17 2.40
CA THR A 129 -14.32 21.60 2.60
C THR A 129 -13.50 20.55 3.33
N SER A 130 -14.04 19.94 4.41
CA SER A 130 -13.35 18.88 5.14
C SER A 130 -13.05 17.65 4.28
N VAL A 131 -14.00 17.26 3.43
CA VAL A 131 -13.81 16.11 2.53
C VAL A 131 -12.80 16.40 1.43
N ILE A 132 -12.76 17.62 0.88
CA ILE A 132 -11.73 18.02 -0.10
C ILE A 132 -10.32 17.97 0.51
N ILE A 133 -10.16 18.48 1.72
CA ILE A 133 -8.87 18.43 2.43
C ILE A 133 -8.44 16.97 2.64
N ASN A 134 -9.37 16.12 3.11
CA ASN A 134 -9.10 14.69 3.25
C ASN A 134 -8.72 14.03 1.92
N LEU A 135 -9.41 14.35 0.82
CA LEU A 135 -9.08 13.84 -0.50
C LEU A 135 -7.67 14.24 -0.93
N ALA A 136 -7.28 15.50 -0.73
CA ALA A 136 -5.94 15.99 -1.05
C ALA A 136 -4.86 15.24 -0.24
N ILE A 137 -5.10 15.01 1.06
CA ILE A 137 -4.21 14.24 1.92
C ILE A 137 -4.11 12.78 1.44
N CYS A 138 -5.23 12.14 1.11
CA CYS A 138 -5.24 10.77 0.59
C CYS A 138 -4.48 10.64 -0.73
N ILE A 139 -4.63 11.62 -1.64
CA ILE A 139 -3.88 11.65 -2.91
C ILE A 139 -2.40 11.81 -2.63
N TYR A 140 -2.01 12.73 -1.75
CA TYR A 140 -0.61 12.92 -1.37
C TYR A 140 0.02 11.63 -0.82
N ILE A 141 -0.64 10.98 0.14
CA ILE A 141 -0.18 9.71 0.72
C ILE A 141 -0.07 8.63 -0.36
N PHE A 142 -1.07 8.52 -1.24
CA PHE A 142 -1.04 7.57 -2.34
C PHE A 142 0.14 7.82 -3.27
N LEU A 143 0.44 9.08 -3.62
CA LEU A 143 1.59 9.41 -4.47
C LEU A 143 2.92 9.00 -3.81
N VAL A 144 3.08 9.24 -2.50
CA VAL A 144 4.28 8.82 -1.76
C VAL A 144 4.41 7.29 -1.74
N VAL A 145 3.34 6.57 -1.39
CA VAL A 145 3.32 5.10 -1.37
C VAL A 145 3.58 4.51 -2.76
N ASN A 146 3.00 5.11 -3.81
CA ASN A 146 3.20 4.68 -5.18
C ASN A 146 4.65 4.93 -5.64
N SER A 147 5.24 6.06 -5.25
CA SER A 147 6.64 6.36 -5.53
C SER A 147 7.59 5.35 -4.85
N ILE A 148 7.33 5.00 -3.59
CA ILE A 148 8.09 3.96 -2.88
C ILE A 148 7.93 2.60 -3.56
N TYR A 149 6.71 2.25 -3.95
CA TYR A 149 6.44 1.00 -4.65
C TYR A 149 7.22 0.89 -5.97
N GLU A 150 7.22 1.95 -6.80
CA GLU A 150 7.98 1.95 -8.05
C GLU A 150 9.49 1.95 -7.80
N ASN A 151 9.99 2.64 -6.77
CA ASN A 151 11.40 2.62 -6.38
C ASN A 151 11.87 1.21 -5.97
N LEU A 152 11.08 0.51 -5.17
CA LEU A 152 11.37 -0.86 -4.72
C LEU A 152 11.17 -1.92 -5.82
N LYS A 153 10.37 -1.61 -6.84
CA LYS A 153 10.08 -2.50 -7.97
C LYS A 153 11.11 -2.35 -9.08
N ALA A 154 11.65 -1.15 -9.30
CA ALA A 154 12.66 -0.93 -10.31
C ALA A 154 13.85 -1.88 -10.05
N PRO A 155 14.25 -2.72 -11.02
CA PRO A 155 15.47 -3.47 -10.87
C PRO A 155 16.58 -2.46 -10.62
N VAL A 156 17.35 -2.66 -9.56
CA VAL A 156 18.58 -1.92 -9.32
C VAL A 156 19.43 -2.13 -10.57
N LEU A 157 19.36 -1.23 -11.55
CA LEU A 157 20.32 -1.23 -12.64
C LEU A 157 21.66 -1.12 -11.92
N PRO A 158 22.60 -2.05 -12.15
CA PRO A 158 23.92 -1.86 -11.61
C PRO A 158 24.41 -0.51 -12.14
N THR A 159 24.60 0.44 -11.24
CA THR A 159 25.44 1.61 -11.48
C THR A 159 26.87 1.12 -11.66
N THR A 160 27.12 0.48 -12.81
CA THR A 160 28.46 0.27 -13.33
C THR A 160 28.83 1.48 -14.16
N ILE A 161 29.71 2.29 -13.56
CA ILE A 161 30.81 3.02 -14.20
C ILE A 161 30.42 4.28 -14.99
N SER A 162 30.69 5.46 -14.40
CA SER A 162 31.30 6.58 -15.15
C SER A 162 31.86 7.67 -14.23
N SER A 163 33.16 7.57 -13.91
CA SER A 163 34.14 8.65 -13.70
C SER A 163 35.19 8.21 -12.66
N GLY A 164 36.44 7.87 -12.99
CA GLY A 164 37.13 7.81 -14.27
C GLY A 164 38.52 7.19 -14.05
N SER A 165 39.26 7.08 -15.16
CA SER A 165 40.65 6.63 -15.32
C SER A 165 40.88 5.14 -15.61
N ASN A 166 41.20 4.90 -16.89
CA ASN A 166 42.20 3.95 -17.40
C ASN A 166 41.97 2.44 -17.14
N GLN A 167 41.51 1.68 -18.13
CA GLN A 167 42.36 1.12 -19.19
C GLN A 167 41.53 0.27 -20.16
N LEU A 168 41.70 0.55 -21.45
CA LEU A 168 41.39 -0.38 -22.53
C LEU A 168 42.22 -1.65 -22.33
N ASN A 169 41.60 -2.75 -21.96
CA ASN A 169 42.15 -4.08 -22.26
C ASN A 169 41.07 -4.90 -22.96
N LEU A 170 41.00 -4.67 -24.26
CA LEU A 170 40.16 -5.38 -25.21
C LEU A 170 40.81 -6.75 -25.44
N ASN A 171 40.64 -7.69 -24.49
CA ASN A 171 40.99 -9.08 -24.77
C ASN A 171 39.90 -9.69 -25.65
N VAL A 172 40.18 -9.62 -26.94
CA VAL A 172 39.57 -10.31 -28.06
C VAL A 172 39.36 -11.78 -27.69
N ILE A 173 38.12 -12.17 -27.39
CA ILE A 173 37.71 -13.57 -27.47
C ILE A 173 37.57 -13.88 -28.96
N THR A 174 38.63 -14.44 -29.54
CA THR A 174 38.61 -15.06 -30.86
C THR A 174 37.64 -16.23 -30.85
N VAL A 175 36.44 -16.03 -31.40
CA VAL A 175 35.54 -17.10 -31.81
C VAL A 175 35.98 -17.56 -33.21
N PRO A 176 36.43 -18.81 -33.42
CA PRO A 176 36.70 -19.31 -34.76
C PRO A 176 35.39 -19.55 -35.53
N PRO A 177 35.39 -19.33 -36.86
CA PRO A 177 34.20 -19.37 -37.70
C PRO A 177 33.75 -20.79 -38.06
N GLN A 178 32.49 -20.81 -38.51
CA GLN A 178 31.62 -21.91 -38.92
C GLN A 178 32.24 -23.10 -39.67
N ASN A 179 31.59 -24.25 -39.53
CA ASN A 179 31.18 -25.00 -40.72
C ASN A 179 29.80 -25.63 -40.54
N GLN A 180 28.86 -25.16 -41.35
CA GLN A 180 27.66 -25.89 -41.74
C GLN A 180 28.08 -27.04 -42.66
N GLN A 181 27.66 -28.28 -42.40
CA GLN A 181 27.34 -29.21 -43.49
C GLN A 181 26.55 -30.44 -43.01
N ASN A 182 25.32 -30.52 -43.53
CA ASN A 182 24.56 -31.71 -43.94
C ASN A 182 24.08 -32.74 -42.89
N ALA A 183 22.77 -32.72 -42.63
CA ALA A 183 21.96 -33.94 -42.62
C ALA A 183 21.61 -34.34 -44.07
N PRO A 184 20.95 -35.49 -44.37
CA PRO A 184 20.71 -36.73 -43.62
C PRO A 184 21.19 -37.97 -44.41
N ILE A 185 21.02 -39.19 -43.88
CA ILE A 185 20.52 -40.39 -44.62
C ILE A 185 20.19 -41.46 -43.56
N ALA A 186 18.98 -41.99 -43.67
CA ALA A 186 18.48 -43.15 -42.94
C ALA A 186 19.16 -44.43 -43.44
N ASP A 187 19.42 -45.38 -42.54
CA ASP A 187 19.53 -46.77 -42.95
C ASP A 187 18.77 -47.67 -41.99
N PHE A 188 17.84 -48.40 -42.61
CA PHE A 188 17.07 -49.50 -42.07
C PHE A 188 17.96 -50.74 -42.19
N ASP A 189 18.22 -51.44 -41.09
CA ASP A 189 18.19 -52.92 -41.05
C ASP A 189 18.86 -53.42 -39.78
N GLN A 190 18.06 -53.99 -38.87
CA GLN A 190 18.53 -55.11 -38.09
C GLN A 190 17.37 -56.07 -37.77
N PRO A 191 17.43 -57.35 -38.23
CA PRO A 191 16.39 -58.35 -38.05
C PRO A 191 16.37 -58.97 -36.63
N PRO A 192 15.26 -59.64 -36.25
CA PRO A 192 15.03 -60.11 -34.88
C PRO A 192 15.93 -61.29 -34.51
N LYS A 193 16.36 -61.34 -33.24
CA LYS A 193 16.87 -62.56 -32.62
C LYS A 193 15.80 -63.14 -31.69
N TYR A 194 15.56 -64.43 -31.94
CA TYR A 194 14.67 -65.38 -31.30
C TYR A 194 14.71 -65.38 -29.77
#